data_AF-A0A0G4ISR1-F1
#
_entry.id   AF-A0A0G4ISR1-F1
#
_cell.length_a   1.000
_cell.length_b   1.000
_cell.length_c   1.000
_cell.angle_alpha   90.00
_cell.angle_beta   90.00
_cell.angle_gamma   90.00
#
_symmetry.space_group_name_H-M   'P 1'
#
loop_
_entity.id
_entity.type
_entity.pdbx_description
1 polymer ?
#
loop_
_entity_poly.entity_id
_entity_poly.type
_entity_poly.pdbx_seq_one_letter_code
_entity_poly.pdbx_strand_id
1 'polypeptide(L)'
;MDARPSATSSTAPSFADEGVYPPPIISFPQGDVDGELLSLFVMASGPDTPPGYSEPVPWPETAPSSMTSAEPSPALLPRPPVDATSKGAARLARKAELARASRLRKKTYVSNLEASVANLKAAVEELQTRLAKRYPKFPGSSQSPPAPVPESSSSPAIINDEPRKVRRKMSSSSSPGVPVDSSLDPPARQRLSAVLHALDMADLCLAPPLQVKFALWSLDQPDAFYDRPGLWLSLLQTEIGMSPEQMETLRSRRMSVRAERRNLAHASLMMKEIRDCAVDFVQVLHRETSRIQALLLPDQIARLHAWVKSTDWSIDVLPDQYEVPTRQDG
;
A
#
# COMPACT_ATOMS: atom_id res chain seq x y z
N MET A 1 24.59 -3.70 -76.08
CA MET A 1 23.17 -3.63 -75.67
C MET A 1 23.06 -4.46 -74.40
N ASP A 2 22.68 -3.84 -73.29
CA ASP A 2 21.80 -4.42 -72.26
C ASP A 2 21.83 -3.61 -70.96
N ALA A 3 20.70 -2.92 -70.77
CA ALA A 3 19.98 -2.47 -69.58
C ALA A 3 20.72 -2.28 -68.24
N ARG A 4 20.79 -1.01 -67.83
CA ARG A 4 20.80 -0.57 -66.42
C ARG A 4 19.44 -0.86 -65.75
N PRO A 5 19.39 -1.36 -64.50
CA PRO A 5 18.17 -1.33 -63.72
C PRO A 5 17.99 0.03 -63.02
N SER A 6 16.76 0.53 -63.13
CA SER A 6 16.26 1.79 -62.56
C SER A 6 16.10 1.72 -61.04
N ALA A 7 16.43 2.82 -60.37
CA ALA A 7 16.19 3.04 -58.96
C ALA A 7 14.70 3.11 -58.64
N THR A 8 14.25 2.36 -57.63
CA THR A 8 12.92 2.48 -57.03
C THR A 8 12.99 3.48 -55.87
N SER A 9 12.29 4.60 -56.02
CA SER A 9 12.04 5.57 -54.96
C SER A 9 11.06 4.98 -53.93
N SER A 10 11.54 4.70 -52.73
CA SER A 10 10.72 4.32 -51.58
C SER A 10 10.17 5.58 -50.93
N THR A 11 8.89 5.86 -51.18
CA THR A 11 8.12 6.92 -50.52
C THR A 11 7.71 6.42 -49.14
N ALA A 12 8.28 7.01 -48.09
CA ALA A 12 7.89 6.74 -46.70
C ALA A 12 6.47 7.27 -46.42
N PRO A 13 5.62 6.53 -45.67
CA PRO A 13 4.31 7.00 -45.29
C PRO A 13 4.42 8.09 -44.22
N SER A 14 3.78 9.23 -44.52
CA SER A 14 3.55 10.35 -43.62
C SER A 14 2.69 9.89 -42.42
N PHE A 15 3.28 9.87 -41.23
CA PHE A 15 2.58 9.63 -39.97
C PHE A 15 1.80 10.90 -39.61
N ALA A 16 0.48 10.86 -39.79
CA ALA A 16 -0.43 11.92 -39.39
C ALA A 16 -0.68 11.84 -37.87
N ASP A 17 -0.37 12.94 -37.20
CA ASP A 17 -1.16 13.57 -36.12
C ASP A 17 -1.87 12.61 -35.14
N GLU A 18 -1.12 12.12 -34.15
CA GLU A 18 -1.70 11.46 -32.99
C GLU A 18 -2.34 12.50 -32.06
N GLY A 19 -3.67 12.56 -32.13
CA GLY A 19 -4.49 13.29 -31.17
C GLY A 19 -4.22 12.82 -29.74
N VAL A 20 -3.86 13.78 -28.88
CA VAL A 20 -3.72 13.62 -27.43
C VAL A 20 -5.09 13.24 -26.85
N TYR A 21 -5.32 11.95 -26.63
CA TYR A 21 -6.44 11.49 -25.81
C TYR A 21 -6.04 11.57 -24.34
N PRO A 22 -6.82 12.26 -23.47
CA PRO A 22 -6.58 12.20 -22.04
C PRO A 22 -6.81 10.76 -21.53
N PRO A 23 -6.00 10.27 -20.59
CA PRO A 23 -6.16 8.93 -20.06
C PRO A 23 -7.52 8.79 -19.35
N PRO A 24 -8.15 7.60 -19.43
CA PRO A 24 -9.41 7.36 -18.74
C PRO A 24 -9.22 7.45 -17.23
N ILE A 25 -10.04 8.27 -16.58
CA ILE A 25 -10.16 8.32 -15.12
C ILE A 25 -10.83 7.02 -14.67
N ILE A 26 -10.03 6.04 -14.24
CA ILE A 26 -10.52 4.80 -13.65
C ILE A 26 -10.81 5.07 -12.16
N SER A 27 -12.05 5.45 -11.85
CA SER A 27 -12.54 5.54 -10.48
C SER A 27 -12.91 4.14 -9.98
N PHE A 28 -12.07 3.54 -9.13
CA PHE A 28 -12.44 2.32 -8.42
C PHE A 28 -13.34 2.65 -7.22
N PRO A 29 -14.51 2.01 -7.08
CA PRO A 29 -15.33 2.16 -5.89
C PRO A 29 -14.62 1.47 -4.71
N GLN A 30 -14.15 2.27 -3.77
CA GLN A 30 -13.55 1.83 -2.51
C GLN A 30 -14.66 1.29 -1.59
N GLY A 31 -15.10 0.06 -1.85
CA GLY A 31 -16.06 -0.67 -1.05
C GLY A 31 -15.37 -1.37 0.13
N ASP A 32 -15.72 -0.95 1.34
CA ASP A 32 -15.22 -1.45 2.64
C ASP A 32 -15.74 -2.87 2.96
N VAL A 33 -15.42 -3.85 2.10
CA VAL A 33 -15.84 -5.26 2.24
C VAL A 33 -14.70 -6.14 2.80
N ASP A 34 -13.50 -5.58 2.94
CA ASP A 34 -12.29 -6.35 3.27
C ASP A 34 -12.20 -6.77 4.75
N GLY A 35 -12.89 -6.09 5.67
CA GLY A 35 -12.73 -6.32 7.12
C GLY A 35 -13.27 -7.65 7.65
N GLU A 36 -14.40 -8.16 7.13
CA GLU A 36 -15.03 -9.38 7.65
C GLU A 36 -14.38 -10.66 7.13
N LEU A 37 -13.91 -10.68 5.88
CA LEU A 37 -13.21 -11.84 5.31
C LEU A 37 -11.79 -11.98 5.86
N LEU A 38 -11.07 -10.87 6.06
CA LEU A 38 -9.72 -10.89 6.67
C LEU A 38 -9.73 -11.46 8.09
N SER A 39 -10.79 -11.20 8.87
CA SER A 39 -10.95 -11.78 10.21
C SER A 39 -11.10 -13.31 10.19
N LEU A 40 -11.67 -13.87 9.12
CA LEU A 40 -11.78 -15.32 8.93
C LEU A 40 -10.45 -15.96 8.49
N PHE A 41 -9.64 -15.25 7.70
CA PHE A 41 -8.33 -15.72 7.21
C PHE A 41 -7.22 -15.69 8.27
N VAL A 42 -7.22 -14.68 9.15
CA VAL A 42 -6.26 -14.59 10.26
C VAL A 42 -6.47 -15.74 11.27
N MET A 43 -7.70 -16.25 11.41
CA MET A 43 -7.98 -17.40 12.29
C MET A 43 -7.56 -18.76 11.72
N ALA A 44 -7.43 -18.90 10.40
CA ALA A 44 -7.03 -20.15 9.75
C ALA A 44 -5.50 -20.32 9.64
N SER A 45 -4.74 -19.23 9.85
CA SER A 45 -3.28 -19.21 9.79
C SER A 45 -2.73 -19.17 11.21
N GLY A 46 -2.72 -20.31 11.90
CA GLY A 46 -2.13 -20.42 13.24
C GLY A 46 -0.63 -20.05 13.22
N PRO A 47 -0.08 -19.49 14.32
CA PRO A 47 1.33 -19.10 14.37
C PRO A 47 2.25 -20.33 14.26
N ASP A 48 3.38 -20.12 13.57
CA ASP A 48 4.46 -21.08 13.40
C ASP A 48 4.78 -21.83 14.70
N THR A 49 4.58 -23.14 14.67
CA THR A 49 4.99 -24.05 15.75
C THR A 49 6.51 -24.24 15.65
N PRO A 50 7.28 -23.93 16.70
CA PRO A 50 8.74 -24.09 16.65
C PRO A 50 9.12 -25.59 16.50
N PRO A 51 10.24 -25.90 15.83
CA PRO A 51 10.64 -27.27 15.58
C PRO A 51 11.33 -27.84 16.82
N GLY A 52 10.61 -28.66 17.60
CA GLY A 52 11.21 -29.52 18.62
C GLY A 52 10.33 -29.73 19.84
N TYR A 53 9.99 -31.00 20.09
CA TYR A 53 9.16 -31.54 21.17
C TYR A 53 7.65 -31.22 21.02
N SER A 54 6.70 -32.14 21.15
CA SER A 54 6.69 -33.53 21.60
C SER A 54 5.28 -34.10 21.38
N GLU A 55 5.22 -35.37 20.98
CA GLU A 55 4.10 -36.32 21.03
C GLU A 55 2.71 -35.94 20.46
N PRO A 56 2.09 -36.83 19.66
CA PRO A 56 0.68 -36.69 19.31
C PRO A 56 -0.17 -36.81 20.58
N VAL A 57 -0.89 -35.76 20.93
CA VAL A 57 -1.99 -35.84 21.91
C VAL A 57 -2.95 -36.92 21.39
N PRO A 58 -3.13 -38.04 22.12
CA PRO A 58 -4.11 -39.02 21.74
C PRO A 58 -5.47 -38.38 21.97
N TRP A 59 -6.21 -38.19 20.88
CA TRP A 59 -7.63 -37.93 20.96
C TRP A 59 -8.26 -39.01 21.84
N PRO A 60 -9.20 -38.67 22.74
CA PRO A 60 -9.89 -39.69 23.50
C PRO A 60 -10.59 -40.61 22.50
N GLU A 61 -10.07 -41.83 22.37
CA GLU A 61 -10.79 -42.97 21.85
C GLU A 61 -12.06 -43.08 22.69
N THR A 62 -13.16 -42.56 22.14
CA THR A 62 -14.49 -43.03 22.51
C THR A 62 -14.57 -44.50 22.09
N ALA A 63 -14.09 -45.34 23.00
CA ALA A 63 -14.65 -46.57 23.55
C ALA A 63 -15.61 -47.42 22.68
N PRO A 64 -15.58 -48.74 22.91
CA PRO A 64 -15.84 -49.76 21.91
C PRO A 64 -17.32 -49.96 21.59
N SER A 65 -17.55 -50.39 20.36
CA SER A 65 -18.78 -51.05 19.92
C SER A 65 -19.02 -52.31 20.77
N SER A 66 -19.77 -52.15 21.86
CA SER A 66 -20.40 -53.26 22.55
C SER A 66 -21.49 -53.83 21.66
N MET A 67 -21.25 -55.05 21.20
CA MET A 67 -22.29 -55.96 20.74
C MET A 67 -23.21 -56.27 21.93
N THR A 68 -24.40 -55.66 21.98
CA THR A 68 -25.47 -56.10 22.86
C THR A 68 -26.77 -56.20 22.07
N SER A 69 -27.24 -57.43 22.00
CA SER A 69 -28.61 -57.92 21.82
C SER A 69 -29.58 -57.13 20.94
N ALA A 70 -30.06 -57.85 19.92
CA ALA A 70 -31.35 -57.62 19.29
C ALA A 70 -32.46 -57.47 20.35
N GLU A 71 -32.88 -56.24 20.59
CA GLU A 71 -34.10 -55.91 21.31
C GLU A 71 -35.22 -55.70 20.27
N PRO A 72 -36.38 -56.36 20.41
CA PRO A 72 -37.46 -56.29 19.44
C PRO A 72 -38.06 -54.88 19.40
N SER A 73 -37.99 -54.30 18.21
CA SER A 73 -38.62 -53.05 17.77
C SER A 73 -39.98 -52.80 18.45
N PRO A 74 -40.11 -51.82 19.36
CA PRO A 74 -41.40 -51.43 19.88
C PRO A 74 -42.18 -50.73 18.75
N ALA A 75 -43.39 -51.22 18.54
CA ALA A 75 -44.31 -50.77 17.51
C ALA A 75 -44.34 -49.23 17.40
N LEU A 76 -44.14 -48.77 16.16
CA LEU A 76 -44.28 -47.40 15.69
C LEU A 76 -45.62 -46.80 16.14
N LEU A 77 -45.62 -46.07 17.25
CA LEU A 77 -46.68 -45.10 17.51
C LEU A 77 -46.51 -43.94 16.52
N PRO A 78 -47.60 -43.47 15.88
CA PRO A 78 -47.55 -42.33 14.96
C PRO A 78 -47.01 -41.11 15.69
N ARG A 79 -45.82 -40.65 15.27
CA ARG A 79 -45.25 -39.40 15.76
C ARG A 79 -46.21 -38.28 15.36
N PRO A 80 -46.75 -37.47 16.31
CA PRO A 80 -47.67 -36.40 15.97
C PRO A 80 -46.99 -35.43 14.99
N PRO A 81 -47.72 -34.88 14.00
CA PRO A 81 -47.17 -33.96 13.01
C PRO A 81 -46.60 -32.75 13.74
N VAL A 82 -45.28 -32.68 13.83
CA VAL A 82 -44.59 -31.56 14.45
C VAL A 82 -44.71 -30.39 13.48
N ASP A 83 -45.48 -29.37 13.87
CA ASP A 83 -45.84 -28.19 13.08
C ASP A 83 -44.62 -27.55 12.39
N ALA A 84 -44.41 -27.89 11.12
CA ALA A 84 -43.33 -27.37 10.29
C ALA A 84 -43.39 -25.84 10.15
N THR A 85 -44.56 -25.25 10.37
CA THR A 85 -44.83 -23.82 10.38
C THR A 85 -44.13 -23.08 11.53
N SER A 86 -43.99 -23.70 12.71
CA SER A 86 -43.38 -23.04 13.88
C SER A 86 -41.87 -22.85 13.73
N LYS A 87 -41.18 -23.81 13.10
CA LYS A 87 -39.74 -23.73 12.82
C LYS A 87 -39.41 -22.64 11.80
N GLY A 88 -40.29 -22.42 10.82
CA GLY A 88 -40.17 -21.34 9.84
C GLY A 88 -40.28 -19.97 10.49
N ALA A 89 -41.28 -19.79 11.36
CA ALA A 89 -41.50 -18.54 12.10
C ALA A 89 -40.31 -18.19 13.01
N ALA A 90 -39.75 -19.16 13.74
CA ALA A 90 -38.58 -18.94 14.60
C ALA A 90 -37.34 -18.50 13.82
N ARG A 91 -37.09 -19.10 12.64
CA ARG A 91 -35.98 -18.70 11.77
C ARG A 91 -36.14 -17.28 11.23
N LEU A 92 -37.35 -16.90 10.82
CA LEU A 92 -37.65 -15.54 10.34
C LEU A 92 -37.50 -14.51 11.46
N ALA A 93 -37.96 -14.82 12.69
CA ALA A 93 -37.78 -13.96 13.84
C ALA A 93 -36.30 -13.70 14.15
N ARG A 94 -35.46 -14.75 14.13
CA ARG A 94 -34.01 -14.63 14.35
C ARG A 94 -33.33 -13.79 13.26
N LYS A 95 -33.72 -13.95 11.98
CA LYS A 95 -33.21 -13.10 10.89
C LYS A 95 -33.61 -11.63 11.07
N ALA A 96 -34.85 -11.37 11.49
CA ALA A 96 -35.33 -10.01 11.75
C ALA A 96 -34.57 -9.36 12.91
N GLU A 97 -34.26 -10.11 13.96
CA GLU A 97 -33.47 -9.64 15.11
C GLU A 97 -32.02 -9.31 14.71
N LEU A 98 -31.37 -10.19 13.95
CA LEU A 98 -30.02 -9.93 13.42
C LEU A 98 -29.99 -8.68 12.52
N ALA A 99 -31.02 -8.49 11.68
CA ALA A 99 -31.13 -7.29 10.84
C ALA A 99 -31.29 -6.02 11.68
N ARG A 100 -32.08 -6.06 12.77
CA ARG A 100 -32.23 -4.93 13.71
C ARG A 100 -30.90 -4.63 14.42
N ALA A 101 -30.19 -5.65 14.89
CA ALA A 101 -28.90 -5.50 15.55
C ALA A 101 -27.85 -4.90 14.59
N SER A 102 -27.80 -5.36 13.33
CA SER A 102 -26.91 -4.78 12.32
C SER A 102 -27.20 -3.31 12.04
N ARG A 103 -28.49 -2.95 11.89
CA ARG A 103 -28.90 -1.54 11.71
C ARG A 103 -28.52 -0.68 12.92
N LEU A 104 -28.68 -1.20 14.14
CA LEU A 104 -28.29 -0.49 15.37
C LEU A 104 -26.77 -0.27 15.45
N ARG A 105 -25.95 -1.27 15.09
CA ARG A 105 -24.48 -1.15 15.02
C ARG A 105 -24.04 -0.11 13.98
N LYS A 106 -24.65 -0.12 12.78
CA LYS A 106 -24.37 0.90 11.76
C LYS A 106 -24.77 2.29 12.23
N LYS A 107 -25.94 2.45 12.87
CA LYS A 107 -26.39 3.74 13.41
C LYS A 107 -25.46 4.27 14.49
N THR A 108 -25.03 3.42 15.42
CA THR A 108 -24.08 3.81 16.48
C THR A 108 -22.71 4.18 15.91
N TYR A 109 -22.22 3.43 14.92
CA TYR A 109 -20.97 3.77 14.22
C TYR A 109 -21.04 5.13 13.53
N VAL A 110 -22.10 5.40 12.75
CA VAL A 110 -22.29 6.70 12.08
C VAL A 110 -22.39 7.83 13.10
N SER A 111 -23.16 7.64 14.18
CA SER A 111 -23.26 8.62 15.26
C SER A 111 -21.92 8.93 15.92
N ASN A 112 -21.06 7.91 16.10
CA ASN A 112 -19.72 8.09 16.65
C ASN A 112 -18.80 8.86 15.68
N LEU A 113 -18.89 8.58 14.38
CA LEU A 113 -18.15 9.33 13.35
C LEU A 113 -18.59 10.79 13.29
N GLU A 114 -19.89 11.06 13.32
CA GLU A 114 -20.43 12.44 13.35
C GLU A 114 -19.95 13.20 14.59
N ALA A 115 -19.95 12.55 15.77
CA ALA A 115 -19.39 13.12 16.99
C ALA A 115 -17.87 13.41 16.87
N SER A 116 -17.10 12.50 16.26
CA SER A 116 -15.67 12.71 16.03
C SER A 116 -15.39 13.88 15.07
N VAL A 117 -16.18 14.01 14.00
CA VAL A 117 -16.07 15.13 13.06
C VAL A 117 -16.42 16.45 13.75
N ALA A 118 -17.47 16.47 14.57
CA ALA A 118 -17.83 17.65 15.36
C ALA A 118 -16.70 18.05 16.33
N ASN A 119 -16.11 17.08 17.04
CA ASN A 119 -14.97 17.33 17.94
C ASN A 119 -13.74 17.87 17.20
N LEU A 120 -13.40 17.31 16.04
CA LEU A 120 -12.27 17.79 15.22
C LEU A 120 -12.50 19.21 14.70
N LYS A 121 -13.72 19.53 14.26
CA LYS A 121 -14.09 20.89 13.84
C LYS A 121 -13.96 21.90 14.99
N ALA A 122 -14.46 21.55 16.18
CA ALA A 122 -14.32 22.37 17.37
C ALA A 122 -12.84 22.60 17.74
N ALA A 123 -12.00 21.56 17.64
CA ALA A 123 -10.56 21.67 17.89
C ALA A 123 -9.84 22.57 16.86
N VAL A 124 -10.24 22.51 15.58
CA VAL A 124 -9.71 23.41 14.54
C VAL A 124 -10.10 24.85 14.81
N GLU A 125 -11.35 25.13 15.17
CA GLU A 125 -11.80 26.48 15.55
C GLU A 125 -11.06 27.00 16.79
N GLU A 126 -10.85 26.16 17.81
CA GLU A 126 -10.05 26.51 18.99
C GLU A 126 -8.60 26.85 18.61
N LEU A 127 -7.97 26.06 17.73
CA LEU A 127 -6.61 26.34 17.27
C LEU A 127 -6.54 27.63 16.44
N GLN A 128 -7.51 27.87 15.57
CA GLN A 128 -7.61 29.10 14.78
C GLN A 128 -7.78 30.32 15.67
N THR A 129 -8.64 30.27 16.69
CA THR A 129 -8.81 31.37 17.66
C THR A 129 -7.56 31.58 18.51
N ARG A 130 -6.86 30.51 18.92
CA ARG A 130 -5.55 30.60 19.60
C ARG A 130 -4.48 31.23 18.72
N LEU A 131 -4.44 30.90 17.42
CA LEU A 131 -3.52 31.52 16.46
C LEU A 131 -3.85 33.00 16.24
N ALA A 132 -5.13 33.34 16.05
CA ALA A 132 -5.57 34.74 15.92
C ALA A 132 -5.20 35.57 17.15
N LYS A 133 -5.33 35.01 18.36
CA LYS A 133 -4.93 35.66 19.61
C LYS A 133 -3.41 35.81 19.76
N ARG A 134 -2.62 34.83 19.29
CA ARG A 134 -1.15 34.89 19.33
C ARG A 134 -0.57 35.84 18.28
N TYR A 135 -1.24 36.00 17.15
CA TYR A 135 -0.79 36.82 16.03
C TYR A 135 -1.84 37.89 15.64
N PRO A 136 -2.17 38.85 16.53
CA PRO A 136 -3.21 39.85 16.28
C PRO A 136 -2.84 40.90 15.20
N LYS A 137 -1.65 40.79 14.59
CA LYS A 137 -1.03 41.82 13.74
C LYS A 137 -0.69 41.37 12.31
N PHE A 138 -1.39 40.39 11.75
CA PHE A 138 -1.45 40.23 10.29
C PHE A 138 -2.86 40.49 9.74
N PRO A 139 -3.39 41.72 9.90
CA PRO A 139 -4.55 42.14 9.12
C PRO A 139 -4.10 42.29 7.66
N GLY A 140 -4.56 41.40 6.79
CA GLY A 140 -4.53 41.61 5.34
C GLY A 140 -3.15 41.49 4.69
N SER A 141 -2.77 40.26 4.35
CA SER A 141 -1.93 40.00 3.17
C SER A 141 -2.76 40.27 1.90
N SER A 142 -3.15 41.54 1.71
CA SER A 142 -3.47 42.06 0.38
C SER A 142 -2.16 42.58 -0.19
N GLN A 143 -1.79 42.02 -1.32
CA GLN A 143 -0.57 42.28 -2.06
C GLN A 143 -0.47 43.78 -2.40
N SER A 144 0.59 44.44 -1.96
CA SER A 144 1.18 45.56 -2.71
C SER A 144 2.66 45.25 -2.95
N PRO A 145 3.20 45.54 -4.15
CA PRO A 145 4.59 45.24 -4.48
C PRO A 145 5.51 46.26 -3.80
N PRO A 146 6.59 45.84 -3.10
CA PRO A 146 7.61 46.77 -2.64
C PRO A 146 8.48 47.24 -3.83
N ALA A 147 8.73 48.55 -3.86
CA ALA A 147 9.54 49.25 -4.83
C ALA A 147 11.01 48.79 -4.85
N PRO A 148 11.72 48.94 -6.00
CA PRO A 148 13.10 48.49 -6.17
C PRO A 148 14.09 49.42 -5.43
N VAL A 149 15.03 48.82 -4.70
CA VAL A 149 16.16 49.50 -4.05
C VAL A 149 17.46 49.10 -4.78
N PRO A 150 18.33 50.07 -5.14
CA PRO A 150 19.46 49.84 -6.03
C PRO A 150 20.63 49.08 -5.42
N GLU A 151 21.32 48.39 -6.32
CA GLU A 151 22.46 47.51 -6.15
C GLU A 151 23.67 48.22 -5.52
N SER A 152 24.42 47.49 -4.69
CA SER A 152 25.80 47.84 -4.37
C SER A 152 26.66 46.58 -4.32
N SER A 153 27.72 46.68 -5.10
CA SER A 153 28.73 45.71 -5.47
C SER A 153 29.62 45.27 -4.31
N SER A 154 30.02 44.00 -4.32
CA SER A 154 31.41 43.58 -4.05
C SER A 154 31.60 42.08 -4.27
N SER A 155 32.76 41.77 -4.86
CA SER A 155 33.20 40.50 -5.45
C SER A 155 33.97 39.61 -4.44
N PRO A 156 34.36 38.38 -4.83
CA PRO A 156 34.42 37.19 -3.97
C PRO A 156 35.83 36.81 -3.48
N ALA A 157 35.89 35.92 -2.49
CA ALA A 157 37.10 35.20 -2.11
C ALA A 157 36.89 33.68 -2.20
N ILE A 158 37.86 33.05 -2.89
CA ILE A 158 37.98 31.65 -3.28
C ILE A 158 38.43 30.82 -2.07
N ILE A 159 37.77 29.70 -1.77
CA ILE A 159 38.33 28.63 -0.93
C ILE A 159 38.03 27.27 -1.58
N ASN A 160 39.10 26.65 -2.06
CA ASN A 160 39.20 25.23 -2.39
C ASN A 160 39.10 24.39 -1.11
N ASP A 161 38.38 23.26 -1.12
CA ASP A 161 38.83 22.08 -0.37
C ASP A 161 38.24 20.76 -0.89
N GLU A 162 39.04 19.70 -0.76
CA GLU A 162 38.97 18.40 -1.44
C GLU A 162 37.79 17.44 -1.08
N PRO A 163 37.47 16.46 -1.96
CA PRO A 163 36.50 15.41 -1.67
C PRO A 163 37.10 14.25 -0.82
N ARG A 164 36.72 14.19 0.46
CA ARG A 164 36.92 12.99 1.31
C ARG A 164 36.01 11.84 0.88
N LYS A 165 36.63 10.72 0.45
CA LYS A 165 35.99 9.41 0.24
C LYS A 165 35.44 8.86 1.57
N VAL A 166 34.13 8.97 1.79
CA VAL A 166 33.43 8.32 2.90
C VAL A 166 32.86 6.98 2.45
N ARG A 167 33.55 5.89 2.82
CA ARG A 167 33.07 4.51 2.72
C ARG A 167 31.98 4.30 3.77
N ARG A 168 30.70 4.35 3.37
CA ARG A 168 29.56 4.06 4.25
C ARG A 168 29.50 2.56 4.56
N LYS A 169 29.71 2.22 5.84
CA LYS A 169 29.30 0.95 6.45
C LYS A 169 27.79 1.07 6.70
N MET A 170 26.98 0.26 6.03
CA MET A 170 25.56 0.16 6.35
C MET A 170 25.42 -0.59 7.68
N SER A 171 25.27 0.16 8.76
CA SER A 171 24.83 -0.37 10.05
C SER A 171 23.30 -0.35 10.07
N SER A 172 22.71 -1.52 9.88
CA SER A 172 21.28 -1.79 10.06
C SER A 172 20.92 -1.74 11.55
N SER A 173 20.71 -0.54 12.09
CA SER A 173 20.10 -0.35 13.40
C SER A 173 18.71 0.25 13.21
N SER A 174 17.71 -0.62 13.09
CA SER A 174 16.29 -0.29 13.18
C SER A 174 15.96 0.14 14.61
N SER A 175 16.29 1.40 14.94
CA SER A 175 15.87 2.03 16.18
C SER A 175 14.40 2.43 16.08
N PRO A 176 13.55 2.07 17.05
CA PRO A 176 12.13 2.40 17.01
C PRO A 176 11.89 3.90 17.22
N GLY A 177 11.52 4.58 16.14
CA GLY A 177 10.42 5.56 16.15
C GLY A 177 10.60 6.88 16.92
N VAL A 178 11.78 7.50 16.94
CA VAL A 178 11.81 8.95 17.19
C VAL A 178 11.21 9.63 15.96
N PRO A 179 10.15 10.45 16.08
CA PRO A 179 9.55 11.14 14.94
C PRO A 179 10.56 12.12 14.36
N VAL A 180 11.25 11.68 13.30
CA VAL A 180 12.28 12.41 12.55
C VAL A 180 11.76 13.73 11.97
N ASP A 181 10.44 13.90 11.89
CA ASP A 181 9.80 15.03 11.21
C ASP A 181 10.02 16.41 11.84
N SER A 182 10.35 16.52 13.12
CA SER A 182 10.40 17.84 13.78
C SER A 182 11.62 18.69 13.40
N SER A 183 12.69 18.06 12.90
CA SER A 183 13.97 18.71 12.58
C SER A 183 14.01 19.31 11.17
N LEU A 184 13.14 18.86 10.28
CA LEU A 184 13.23 19.18 8.85
C LEU A 184 12.57 20.53 8.54
N ASP A 185 13.19 21.27 7.63
CA ASP A 185 12.60 22.47 7.04
C ASP A 185 11.24 22.14 6.40
N PRO A 186 10.27 23.08 6.38
CA PRO A 186 9.00 22.84 5.70
C PRO A 186 9.15 22.37 4.23
N PRO A 187 10.07 22.93 3.41
CA PRO A 187 10.29 22.42 2.05
C PRO A 187 10.86 21.00 2.00
N ALA A 188 11.76 20.64 2.92
CA ALA A 188 12.33 19.30 2.98
C ALA A 188 11.27 18.26 3.38
N ARG A 189 10.39 18.60 4.32
CA ARG A 189 9.22 17.77 4.68
C ARG A 189 8.25 17.58 3.52
N GLN A 190 7.96 18.65 2.78
CA GLN A 190 7.07 18.56 1.62
C GLN A 190 7.64 17.61 0.55
N ARG A 191 8.94 17.69 0.27
CA ARG A 191 9.61 16.77 -0.67
C ARG A 191 9.56 15.33 -0.16
N LEU A 192 9.90 15.09 1.11
CA LEU A 192 9.85 13.75 1.69
C LEU A 192 8.43 13.17 1.62
N SER A 193 7.42 13.94 2.01
CA SER A 193 6.02 13.57 1.94
C SER A 193 5.58 13.21 0.52
N ALA A 194 5.96 14.00 -0.48
CA ALA A 194 5.65 13.71 -1.88
C ALA A 194 6.31 12.40 -2.37
N VAL A 195 7.57 12.17 -2.02
CA VAL A 195 8.29 10.93 -2.36
C VAL A 195 7.66 9.71 -1.68
N LEU A 196 7.38 9.80 -0.37
CA LEU A 196 6.75 8.72 0.37
C LEU A 196 5.35 8.41 -0.16
N HIS A 197 4.56 9.43 -0.51
CA HIS A 197 3.26 9.24 -1.13
C HIS A 197 3.36 8.49 -2.47
N ALA A 198 4.33 8.84 -3.33
CA ALA A 198 4.55 8.12 -4.58
C ALA A 198 4.93 6.64 -4.34
N LEU A 199 5.76 6.37 -3.33
CA LEU A 199 6.12 5.01 -2.93
C LEU A 199 4.94 4.25 -2.34
N ASP A 200 4.06 4.90 -1.57
CA ASP A 200 2.83 4.30 -1.06
C ASP A 200 1.90 3.89 -2.20
N MET A 201 1.79 4.72 -3.24
CA MET A 201 1.03 4.38 -4.45
C MET A 201 1.66 3.19 -5.19
N ALA A 202 2.99 3.14 -5.29
CA ALA A 202 3.69 1.99 -5.88
C ALA A 202 3.49 0.70 -5.06
N ASP A 203 3.55 0.79 -3.73
CA ASP A 203 3.25 -0.32 -2.82
C ASP A 203 1.80 -0.82 -2.98
N LEU A 204 0.84 0.10 -3.15
CA LEU A 204 -0.56 -0.24 -3.44
C LEU A 204 -0.70 -0.98 -4.77
N CYS A 205 0.04 -0.59 -5.81
CA CYS A 205 0.06 -1.29 -7.09
C CYS A 205 0.71 -2.68 -7.00
N LEU A 206 1.67 -2.88 -6.10
CA LEU A 206 2.28 -4.18 -5.82
C LEU A 206 1.39 -5.09 -4.97
N ALA A 207 0.45 -4.52 -4.20
CA ALA A 207 -0.45 -5.27 -3.36
C ALA A 207 -1.51 -6.00 -4.20
N PRO A 208 -1.52 -7.35 -4.22
CA PRO A 208 -2.51 -8.08 -5.00
C PRO A 208 -3.92 -7.86 -4.41
N PRO A 209 -4.97 -7.81 -5.25
CA PRO A 209 -6.34 -7.70 -4.76
C PRO A 209 -6.74 -8.95 -3.96
N LEU A 210 -7.80 -8.84 -3.14
CA LEU A 210 -8.18 -9.89 -2.18
C LEU A 210 -8.39 -11.26 -2.84
N GLN A 211 -8.99 -11.29 -4.03
CA GLN A 211 -9.25 -12.52 -4.78
C GLN A 211 -7.93 -13.21 -5.18
N VAL A 212 -6.94 -12.41 -5.60
CA VAL A 212 -5.60 -12.91 -5.93
C VAL A 212 -4.87 -13.37 -4.68
N LYS A 213 -4.95 -12.63 -3.56
CA LYS A 213 -4.41 -13.07 -2.26
C LYS A 213 -4.96 -14.42 -1.84
N PHE A 214 -6.27 -14.61 -1.95
CA PHE A 214 -6.92 -15.88 -1.66
C PHE A 214 -6.40 -17.01 -2.57
N ALA A 215 -6.31 -16.76 -3.88
CA ALA A 215 -5.77 -17.73 -4.84
C ALA A 215 -4.29 -18.09 -4.55
N LEU A 216 -3.45 -17.09 -4.27
CA LEU A 216 -2.05 -17.30 -3.91
C LEU A 216 -1.91 -18.11 -2.62
N TRP A 217 -2.67 -17.75 -1.58
CA TRP A 217 -2.65 -18.46 -0.29
C TRP A 217 -3.10 -19.90 -0.43
N SER A 218 -4.22 -20.12 -1.10
CA SER A 218 -4.84 -21.43 -1.23
C SER A 218 -4.05 -22.39 -2.09
N LEU A 219 -3.34 -21.89 -3.11
CA LEU A 219 -2.46 -22.68 -3.97
C LEU A 219 -1.11 -23.00 -3.30
N ASP A 220 -0.72 -22.22 -2.30
CA ASP A 220 0.54 -22.45 -1.58
C ASP A 220 0.43 -23.49 -0.45
N GLN A 221 -0.77 -23.99 -0.17
CA GLN A 221 -1.00 -24.98 0.89
C GLN A 221 -0.26 -26.31 0.61
N PRO A 222 0.09 -27.10 1.64
CA PRO A 222 0.70 -28.42 1.48
C PRO A 222 -0.29 -29.43 0.85
N ASP A 223 0.21 -30.53 0.28
CA ASP A 223 -0.62 -31.48 -0.48
C ASP A 223 -1.76 -32.08 0.36
N ALA A 224 -1.47 -32.39 1.64
CA ALA A 224 -2.45 -32.89 2.60
C ALA A 224 -3.67 -31.97 2.81
N PHE A 225 -3.57 -30.67 2.47
CA PHE A 225 -4.68 -29.73 2.49
C PHE A 225 -5.74 -30.06 1.42
N TYR A 226 -5.33 -30.61 0.27
CA TYR A 226 -6.22 -30.93 -0.85
C TYR A 226 -6.75 -32.37 -0.83
N ASP A 227 -6.06 -33.27 -0.12
CA ASP A 227 -6.44 -34.69 -0.03
C ASP A 227 -7.66 -34.92 0.86
N ARG A 228 -7.90 -34.02 1.81
CA ARG A 228 -9.10 -34.06 2.67
C ARG A 228 -10.24 -33.33 1.97
N PRO A 229 -11.50 -33.79 2.09
CA PRO A 229 -12.68 -33.00 1.73
C PRO A 229 -12.80 -31.81 2.70
N GLY A 230 -11.92 -30.83 2.51
CA GLY A 230 -11.76 -29.67 3.36
C GLY A 230 -12.46 -28.46 2.77
N LEU A 231 -12.26 -27.33 3.45
CA LEU A 231 -12.81 -26.02 3.07
C LEU A 231 -12.59 -25.72 1.58
N TRP A 232 -11.41 -26.03 1.05
CA TRP A 232 -11.06 -25.73 -0.34
C TRP A 232 -11.90 -26.50 -1.36
N LEU A 233 -12.02 -27.83 -1.17
CA LEU A 233 -12.78 -28.67 -2.07
C LEU A 233 -14.27 -28.32 -2.00
N SER A 234 -14.80 -28.13 -0.79
CA SER A 234 -16.19 -27.72 -0.57
C SER A 234 -16.48 -26.34 -1.16
N LEU A 235 -15.59 -25.36 -0.97
CA LEU A 235 -15.82 -24.00 -1.45
C LEU A 235 -15.71 -23.93 -2.98
N LEU A 236 -14.65 -24.49 -3.58
CA LEU A 236 -14.47 -24.40 -5.02
C LEU A 236 -15.44 -25.31 -5.81
N GLN A 237 -15.68 -26.55 -5.35
CA GLN A 237 -16.57 -27.47 -6.07
C GLN A 237 -18.05 -27.22 -5.76
N THR A 238 -18.42 -26.97 -4.50
CA THR A 238 -19.84 -26.85 -4.12
C THR A 238 -20.39 -25.44 -4.34
N GLU A 239 -19.66 -24.40 -3.95
CA GLU A 239 -20.16 -23.02 -4.07
C GLU A 239 -19.87 -22.42 -5.45
N ILE A 240 -18.66 -22.65 -5.98
CA ILE A 240 -18.26 -22.08 -7.28
C ILE A 240 -18.58 -23.04 -8.44
N GLY A 241 -18.79 -24.32 -8.19
CA GLY A 241 -19.13 -25.30 -9.22
C GLY A 241 -17.94 -25.72 -10.09
N MET A 242 -16.70 -25.63 -9.60
CA MET A 242 -15.53 -26.06 -10.36
C MET A 242 -15.52 -27.58 -10.59
N SER A 243 -15.21 -27.99 -11.82
CA SER A 243 -15.07 -29.39 -12.18
C SER A 243 -13.78 -29.99 -11.60
N PRO A 244 -13.70 -31.33 -11.40
CA PRO A 244 -12.48 -31.97 -10.93
C PRO A 244 -11.28 -31.77 -11.87
N GLU A 245 -11.51 -31.70 -13.19
CA GLU A 245 -10.47 -31.42 -14.18
C GLU A 245 -9.92 -29.98 -14.06
N GLN A 246 -10.80 -29.01 -13.80
CA GLN A 246 -10.40 -27.63 -13.53
C GLN A 246 -9.56 -27.53 -12.25
N MET A 247 -9.96 -28.27 -11.21
CA MET A 247 -9.22 -28.34 -9.95
C MET A 247 -7.81 -28.93 -10.14
N GLU A 248 -7.69 -29.98 -10.95
CA GLU A 248 -6.38 -30.58 -11.25
C GLU A 248 -5.50 -29.65 -12.09
N THR A 249 -6.09 -28.94 -13.05
CA THR A 249 -5.40 -27.89 -13.82
C THR A 249 -4.93 -26.75 -12.91
N LEU A 250 -5.70 -26.39 -11.89
CA LEU A 250 -5.32 -25.37 -10.91
C LEU A 250 -4.18 -25.86 -10.01
N ARG A 251 -4.21 -27.14 -9.60
CA ARG A 251 -3.12 -27.78 -8.84
C ARG A 251 -1.81 -27.84 -9.62
N SER A 252 -1.85 -28.15 -10.91
CA SER A 252 -0.63 -28.22 -11.74
C SER A 252 0.09 -26.87 -11.85
N ARG A 253 -0.62 -25.74 -11.64
CA ARG A 253 -0.05 -24.39 -11.62
C ARG A 253 0.59 -23.97 -10.28
N ARG A 254 0.52 -24.78 -9.23
CA ARG A 254 1.00 -24.41 -7.88
C ARG A 254 2.47 -23.99 -7.85
N MET A 255 3.33 -24.68 -8.59
CA MET A 255 4.77 -24.35 -8.62
C MET A 255 5.03 -22.99 -9.26
N SER A 256 4.29 -22.64 -10.32
CA SER A 256 4.35 -21.32 -10.93
C SER A 256 3.84 -20.24 -9.96
N VAL A 257 2.70 -20.49 -9.30
CA VAL A 257 2.16 -19.55 -8.30
C VAL A 257 3.11 -19.31 -7.12
N ARG A 258 3.79 -20.36 -6.65
CA ARG A 258 4.84 -20.23 -5.63
C ARG A 258 6.01 -19.37 -6.11
N ALA A 259 6.43 -19.52 -7.36
CA ALA A 259 7.46 -18.67 -7.95
C ALA A 259 7.01 -17.21 -8.00
N GLU A 260 5.78 -16.94 -8.46
CA GLU A 260 5.22 -15.58 -8.48
C GLU A 260 5.11 -14.97 -7.09
N ARG A 261 4.72 -15.76 -6.07
CA ARG A 261 4.69 -15.29 -4.68
C ARG A 261 6.09 -14.87 -4.19
N ARG A 262 7.14 -15.62 -4.56
CA ARG A 262 8.52 -15.24 -4.23
C ARG A 262 8.94 -13.97 -4.96
N ASN A 263 8.59 -13.83 -6.24
CA ASN A 263 8.85 -12.62 -7.01
C ASN A 263 8.16 -11.40 -6.38
N LEU A 264 6.90 -11.53 -5.99
CA LEU A 264 6.15 -10.46 -5.32
C LEU A 264 6.77 -10.10 -3.96
N ALA A 265 7.15 -11.10 -3.15
CA ALA A 265 7.84 -10.86 -1.89
C ALA A 265 9.18 -10.15 -2.09
N HIS A 266 9.93 -10.51 -3.12
CA HIS A 266 11.17 -9.84 -3.50
C HIS A 266 10.94 -8.40 -3.94
N ALA A 267 9.93 -8.14 -4.78
CA ALA A 267 9.55 -6.79 -5.19
C ALA A 267 9.15 -5.92 -3.98
N SER A 268 8.36 -6.46 -3.04
CA SER A 268 8.02 -5.76 -1.80
C SER A 268 9.23 -5.46 -0.92
N LEU A 269 10.25 -6.34 -0.91
CA LEU A 269 11.50 -6.08 -0.19
C LEU A 269 12.29 -4.95 -0.86
N MET A 270 12.43 -4.98 -2.19
CA MET A 270 13.07 -3.89 -2.95
C MET A 270 12.37 -2.55 -2.73
N MET A 271 11.03 -2.52 -2.66
CA MET A 271 10.28 -1.29 -2.41
C MET A 271 10.58 -0.71 -1.02
N LYS A 272 10.75 -1.56 0.00
CA LYS A 272 11.20 -1.12 1.34
C LYS A 272 12.61 -0.54 1.31
N GLU A 273 13.53 -1.20 0.61
CA GLU A 273 14.90 -0.70 0.46
C GLU A 273 14.94 0.66 -0.26
N ILE A 274 14.15 0.83 -1.33
CA ILE A 274 14.01 2.11 -2.04
C ILE A 274 13.45 3.19 -1.10
N ARG A 275 12.44 2.86 -0.28
CA ARG A 275 11.87 3.77 0.70
C ARG A 275 12.90 4.22 1.73
N ASP A 276 13.67 3.29 2.30
CA ASP A 276 14.72 3.61 3.27
C ASP A 276 15.81 4.48 2.62
N CYS A 277 16.23 4.15 1.40
CA CYS A 277 17.20 4.94 0.63
C CYS A 277 16.69 6.36 0.35
N ALA A 278 15.41 6.52 0.00
CA ALA A 278 14.81 7.82 -0.27
C ALA A 278 14.75 8.70 0.99
N VAL A 279 14.38 8.12 2.14
CA VAL A 279 14.39 8.80 3.43
C VAL A 279 15.80 9.27 3.78
N ASP A 280 16.78 8.37 3.70
CA ASP A 280 18.19 8.68 3.99
C ASP A 280 18.73 9.76 3.04
N PHE A 281 18.38 9.69 1.76
CA PHE A 281 18.79 10.67 0.76
C PHE A 281 18.26 12.07 1.08
N VAL A 282 16.97 12.21 1.39
CA VAL A 282 16.39 13.51 1.77
C VAL A 282 17.03 14.07 3.04
N GLN A 283 17.33 13.22 4.02
CA GLN A 283 18.05 13.63 5.23
C GLN A 283 19.48 14.09 4.94
N VAL A 284 20.20 13.41 4.05
CA VAL A 284 21.54 13.84 3.61
C VAL A 284 21.45 15.20 2.91
N LEU A 285 20.54 15.35 1.95
CA LEU A 285 20.34 16.63 1.24
C LEU A 285 20.01 17.78 2.20
N HIS A 286 19.12 17.56 3.16
CA HIS A 286 18.79 18.57 4.15
C HIS A 286 20.01 18.93 5.00
N ARG A 287 20.77 17.95 5.51
CA ARG A 287 22.00 18.22 6.26
C ARG A 287 23.03 19.04 5.48
N GLU A 288 23.27 18.70 4.21
CA GLU A 288 24.20 19.47 3.39
C GLU A 288 23.68 20.88 3.09
N THR A 289 22.38 21.02 2.80
CA THR A 289 21.73 22.33 2.66
C THR A 289 21.92 23.18 3.91
N SER A 290 21.68 22.61 5.10
CA SER A 290 21.87 23.30 6.38
C SER A 290 23.33 23.68 6.62
N ARG A 291 24.29 22.84 6.24
CA ARG A 291 25.73 23.18 6.33
C ARG A 291 26.08 24.36 5.44
N ILE A 292 25.61 24.38 4.19
CA ILE A 292 25.86 25.50 3.27
C ILE A 292 25.22 26.78 3.82
N GLN A 293 23.97 26.70 4.28
CA GLN A 293 23.27 27.84 4.88
C GLN A 293 23.97 28.36 6.13
N ALA A 294 24.59 27.49 6.94
CA ALA A 294 25.35 27.91 8.13
C ALA A 294 26.61 28.73 7.80
N LEU A 295 27.12 28.67 6.55
CA LEU A 295 28.25 29.48 6.09
C LEU A 295 27.83 30.88 5.61
N LEU A 296 26.53 31.09 5.38
CA LEU A 296 25.99 32.31 4.79
C LEU A 296 25.30 33.16 5.87
N LEU A 297 25.43 34.47 5.75
CA LEU A 297 24.62 35.41 6.54
C LEU A 297 23.14 35.31 6.12
N PRO A 298 22.18 35.58 7.01
CA PRO A 298 20.75 35.52 6.69
C PRO A 298 20.36 36.32 5.42
N ASP A 299 20.92 37.50 5.24
CA ASP A 299 20.68 38.34 4.04
C ASP A 299 21.26 37.74 2.76
N GLN A 300 22.33 36.94 2.87
CA GLN A 300 22.91 36.21 1.73
C GLN A 300 22.03 35.01 1.37
N ILE A 301 21.48 34.30 2.36
CA ILE A 301 20.53 33.20 2.13
C ILE A 301 19.28 33.71 1.42
N ALA A 302 18.73 34.85 1.86
CA ALA A 302 17.56 35.45 1.23
C ALA A 302 17.83 35.83 -0.23
N ARG A 303 18.98 36.46 -0.51
CA ARG A 303 19.42 36.80 -1.88
C ARG A 303 19.64 35.55 -2.73
N LEU A 304 20.26 34.51 -2.18
CA LEU A 304 20.47 33.23 -2.87
C LEU A 304 19.13 32.58 -3.24
N HIS A 305 18.18 32.51 -2.31
CA HIS A 305 16.86 31.96 -2.59
C HIS A 305 16.09 32.77 -3.62
N ALA A 306 16.18 34.11 -3.58
CA ALA A 306 15.55 34.97 -4.58
C ALA A 306 16.17 34.76 -5.97
N TRP A 307 17.50 34.67 -6.04
CA TRP A 307 18.24 34.43 -7.27
C TRP A 307 17.94 33.04 -7.87
N VAL A 308 17.89 31.99 -7.05
CA VAL A 308 17.51 30.63 -7.50
C VAL A 308 16.10 30.63 -8.09
N LYS A 309 15.15 31.34 -7.45
CA LYS A 309 13.77 31.45 -7.95
C LYS A 309 13.64 32.28 -9.22
N SER A 310 14.52 33.24 -9.46
CA SER A 310 14.47 34.07 -10.68
C SER A 310 15.17 33.42 -11.88
N THR A 311 15.95 32.36 -11.65
CA THR A 311 16.83 31.76 -12.64
C THR A 311 16.30 30.37 -13.03
N ASP A 312 15.19 30.33 -13.77
CA ASP A 312 14.51 29.08 -14.16
C ASP A 312 15.46 28.10 -14.90
N TRP A 313 16.34 28.63 -15.76
CA TRP A 313 17.30 27.82 -16.52
C TRP A 313 18.38 27.14 -15.66
N SER A 314 18.60 27.60 -14.42
CA SER A 314 19.59 26.96 -13.53
C SER A 314 19.17 25.55 -13.12
N ILE A 315 17.87 25.23 -13.19
CA ILE A 315 17.33 23.89 -13.01
C ILE A 315 17.60 23.05 -14.26
N ASP A 316 17.49 23.63 -15.45
CA ASP A 316 17.73 22.95 -16.73
C ASP A 316 19.23 22.69 -17.00
N VAL A 317 20.12 23.54 -16.46
CA VAL A 317 21.60 23.43 -16.57
C VAL A 317 22.21 22.51 -15.51
N LEU A 318 21.39 21.81 -14.73
CA LEU A 318 21.79 20.63 -13.97
C LEU A 318 21.45 19.33 -14.73
N PRO A 319 21.76 19.15 -16.03
CA PRO A 319 21.43 17.91 -16.71
C PRO A 319 22.27 16.79 -16.10
N ASP A 320 21.58 15.71 -15.73
CA ASP A 320 22.01 14.32 -15.76
C ASP A 320 23.42 13.95 -15.28
N GLN A 321 24.01 14.72 -14.36
CA GLN A 321 25.18 14.24 -13.62
C GLN A 321 24.86 12.99 -12.78
N TYR A 322 23.58 12.64 -12.68
CA TYR A 322 23.07 11.43 -12.04
C TYR A 322 22.61 10.37 -13.06
N GLU A 323 22.76 10.58 -14.37
CA GLU A 323 22.65 9.47 -15.32
C GLU A 323 23.77 8.48 -15.01
N VAL A 324 23.39 7.39 -14.37
CA VAL A 324 24.26 6.22 -14.21
C VAL A 324 24.66 5.83 -15.63
N PRO A 325 25.97 5.79 -15.97
CA PRO A 325 26.40 5.36 -17.29
C PRO A 325 25.80 3.99 -17.54
N THR A 326 24.81 3.92 -18.44
CA THR A 326 24.26 2.65 -18.87
C THR A 326 25.42 1.93 -19.52
N ARG A 327 25.89 0.85 -18.88
CA ARG A 327 26.88 -0.03 -19.50
C ARG A 327 26.28 -0.44 -20.84
N GLN A 328 26.84 0.10 -21.93
CA GLN A 328 26.69 -0.49 -23.24
C GLN A 328 27.43 -1.82 -23.18
N ASP A 329 26.72 -2.85 -22.74
CA ASP A 329 27.17 -4.22 -22.88
C ASP A 329 27.12 -4.54 -24.39
N GLY A 330 28.30 -4.60 -25.00
CA GLY A 330 28.52 -5.07 -26.37
C GLY A 330 28.65 -6.59 -26.45
#